data_AF-A0A2H3JK39-F1
#
_entry.id   AF-A0A2H3JK39-F1
#
_cell.length_a   1.000
_cell.length_b   1.000
_cell.length_c   1.000
_cell.angle_alpha   90.00
_cell.angle_beta   90.00
_cell.angle_gamma   90.00
#
_symmetry.space_group_name_H-M   'P 1'
#
loop_
_entity.id
_entity.type
_entity.pdbx_description
1 polymer ?
#
loop_
_entity_poly.entity_id
_entity_poly.type
_entity_poly.pdbx_seq_one_letter_code
_entity_poly.pdbx_strand_id
1 'polypeptide(L)'
;MPLHVQYACLYWATHLAKAAKSQELKTSLELFVKQKLLAWLEALVMLKQLHKAVHLLLDARTWLQEQLKATRDHGDATPELLYDAYRFVLEYYEVMDNCPEQIYISALPGMPNCLLSQVYGEQQYAVLLSPRDSQWGANLRIVETQPRHNNFTCAKFLGNA
;
A
#
# COMPACT_ATOMS: atom_id res chain seq x y z
N MET A 1 16.41 8.19 11.51
CA MET A 1 15.95 6.81 11.78
C MET A 1 17.15 5.90 12.06
N PRO A 2 17.16 5.10 13.15
CA PRO A 2 18.27 4.19 13.46
C PRO A 2 18.48 3.11 12.38
N LEU A 3 19.73 2.66 12.16
CA LEU A 3 20.09 1.73 11.07
C LEU A 3 19.29 0.43 11.06
N HIS A 4 19.03 -0.16 12.24
CA HIS A 4 18.24 -1.38 12.35
C HIS A 4 16.78 -1.18 11.89
N VAL A 5 16.20 -0.01 12.15
CA VAL A 5 14.84 0.33 11.68
C VAL A 5 14.84 0.54 10.17
N GLN A 6 15.84 1.23 9.61
CA GLN A 6 15.96 1.39 8.16
C GLN A 6 16.04 0.02 7.46
N TYR A 7 16.87 -0.87 8.00
CA TYR A 7 16.99 -2.23 7.50
C TYR A 7 15.66 -2.99 7.58
N ALA A 8 14.96 -2.94 8.72
CA ALA A 8 13.65 -3.57 8.86
C ALA A 8 12.65 -3.02 7.82
N CYS A 9 12.53 -1.70 7.67
CA CYS A 9 11.64 -1.07 6.71
C CYS A 9 11.90 -1.51 5.26
N LEU A 10 13.17 -1.74 4.89
CA LEU A 10 13.55 -2.07 3.52
C LEU A 10 13.48 -3.56 3.19
N TYR A 11 13.59 -4.44 4.19
CA TYR A 11 13.82 -5.87 3.95
C TYR A 11 12.84 -6.82 4.64
N TRP A 12 11.92 -6.34 5.49
CA TRP A 12 11.00 -7.23 6.21
C TRP A 12 10.21 -8.17 5.28
N ALA A 13 9.66 -7.65 4.18
CA ALA A 13 8.85 -8.47 3.25
C ALA A 13 9.71 -9.44 2.45
N THR A 14 10.94 -9.04 2.09
CA THR A 14 11.90 -9.93 1.44
C THR A 14 12.31 -11.10 2.33
N HIS A 15 12.48 -10.85 3.63
CA HIS A 15 12.74 -11.91 4.61
C HIS A 15 11.51 -12.77 4.83
N LEU A 16 10.33 -12.16 4.92
CA LEU A 16 9.05 -12.86 5.03
C LEU A 16 8.85 -13.83 3.87
N ALA A 17 9.05 -13.39 2.62
CA ALA A 17 8.90 -14.22 1.43
C ALA A 17 9.77 -15.49 1.45
N LYS A 18 10.94 -15.42 2.09
CA LYS A 18 11.88 -16.55 2.26
C LYS A 18 11.64 -17.35 3.54
N ALA A 19 10.86 -16.82 4.47
CA ALA A 19 10.63 -17.45 5.76
C ALA A 19 9.72 -18.67 5.60
N ALA A 20 9.99 -19.68 6.41
CA ALA A 20 9.10 -20.82 6.56
C ALA A 20 7.73 -20.34 7.05
N LYS A 21 6.72 -21.03 6.58
CA LYS A 21 5.35 -20.70 6.86
C LYS A 21 5.03 -20.95 8.35
N SER A 22 4.63 -19.92 9.11
CA SER A 22 4.20 -20.08 10.51
C SER A 22 3.02 -19.18 10.89
N GLN A 23 2.23 -19.63 11.88
CA GLN A 23 1.12 -18.88 12.44
C GLN A 23 1.59 -17.60 13.17
N GLU A 24 2.75 -17.66 13.82
CA GLU A 24 3.35 -16.52 14.51
C GLU A 24 3.71 -15.38 13.54
N LEU A 25 4.31 -15.71 12.40
CA LEU A 25 4.64 -14.73 11.36
C LEU A 25 3.38 -14.17 10.72
N LYS A 26 2.35 -15.00 10.50
CA LYS A 26 1.03 -14.54 10.04
C LYS A 26 0.45 -13.50 11.01
N THR A 27 0.34 -13.84 12.29
CA THR A 27 -0.22 -12.91 13.31
C THR A 27 0.60 -11.64 13.44
N SER A 28 1.94 -11.73 13.35
CA SER A 28 2.83 -10.56 13.37
C SER A 28 2.62 -9.66 12.15
N LEU A 29 2.45 -10.26 10.96
CA LEU A 29 2.14 -9.54 9.73
C LEU A 29 0.79 -8.85 9.81
N GLU A 30 -0.26 -9.55 10.24
CA GLU A 30 -1.60 -8.96 10.42
C GLU A 30 -1.57 -7.75 11.35
N LEU A 31 -0.88 -7.87 12.49
CA LEU A 31 -0.73 -6.78 13.45
C LEU A 31 0.00 -5.59 12.84
N PHE A 32 1.10 -5.86 12.13
CA PHE A 32 1.89 -4.85 11.45
C PHE A 32 1.06 -4.11 10.38
N VAL A 33 0.36 -4.84 9.51
CA VAL A 33 -0.42 -4.25 8.41
C VAL A 33 -1.62 -3.45 8.94
N LYS A 34 -2.25 -3.88 10.05
CA LYS A 34 -3.39 -3.16 10.66
C LYS A 34 -2.98 -1.90 11.44
N GLN A 35 -1.74 -1.83 11.95
CA GLN A 35 -1.34 -0.75 12.86
C GLN A 35 -0.23 0.17 12.34
N LYS A 36 0.65 -0.33 11.47
CA LYS A 36 1.93 0.33 11.13
C LYS A 36 2.15 0.47 9.63
N LEU A 37 1.19 0.12 8.78
CA LEU A 37 1.36 0.15 7.34
C LEU A 37 1.58 1.56 6.81
N LEU A 38 0.77 2.53 7.23
CA LEU A 38 0.95 3.93 6.82
C LEU A 38 2.27 4.50 7.33
N ALA A 39 2.63 4.22 8.58
CA ALA A 39 3.92 4.63 9.16
C ALA A 39 5.12 4.00 8.44
N TRP A 40 4.98 2.77 7.94
CA TRP A 40 5.98 2.14 7.11
C TRP A 40 6.11 2.83 5.74
N LEU A 41 4.99 3.25 5.13
CA LEU A 41 5.04 4.06 3.90
C LEU A 41 5.73 5.41 4.14
N GLU A 42 5.44 6.11 5.24
CA GLU A 42 6.17 7.32 5.64
C GLU A 42 7.67 7.07 5.76
N ALA A 43 8.05 5.97 6.44
CA ALA A 43 9.46 5.60 6.59
C ALA A 43 10.13 5.36 5.24
N LEU A 44 9.44 4.73 4.28
CA LEU A 44 9.95 4.54 2.92
C LEU A 44 10.09 5.87 2.15
N VAL A 45 9.15 6.81 2.31
CA VAL A 45 9.27 8.17 1.75
C VAL A 45 10.48 8.90 2.34
N MET A 46 10.67 8.83 3.67
CA MET A 46 11.83 9.44 4.35
C MET A 46 13.15 8.82 3.88
N LEU A 47 13.16 7.53 3.56
CA LEU A 47 14.32 6.83 3.00
C LEU A 47 14.53 7.08 1.50
N LYS A 48 13.60 7.75 0.81
CA LYS A 48 13.58 7.88 -0.67
C LYS A 48 13.52 6.52 -1.38
N GLN A 49 12.72 5.62 -0.82
CA GLN A 49 12.57 4.23 -1.27
C GLN A 49 11.09 3.83 -1.41
N LEU A 50 10.15 4.77 -1.59
CA LEU A 50 8.72 4.46 -1.73
C LEU A 50 8.45 3.49 -2.89
N HIS A 51 9.19 3.58 -3.99
CA HIS A 51 9.10 2.64 -5.12
C HIS A 51 9.24 1.16 -4.72
N LYS A 52 9.91 0.87 -3.59
CA LYS A 52 10.01 -0.50 -3.09
C LYS A 52 8.71 -1.04 -2.51
N ALA A 53 7.84 -0.18 -1.99
CA ALA A 53 6.58 -0.59 -1.37
C ALA A 53 5.74 -1.46 -2.32
N VAL A 54 5.76 -1.15 -3.62
CA VAL A 54 4.99 -1.85 -4.66
C VAL A 54 5.27 -3.35 -4.66
N HIS A 55 6.54 -3.77 -4.73
CA HIS A 55 6.88 -5.20 -4.75
C HIS A 55 6.80 -5.82 -3.35
N LEU A 56 7.20 -5.09 -2.31
CA LEU A 56 7.17 -5.61 -0.93
C LEU A 56 5.73 -5.91 -0.45
N LEU A 57 4.75 -5.11 -0.85
CA LEU A 57 3.33 -5.35 -0.55
C LEU A 57 2.81 -6.59 -1.28
N LEU A 58 3.19 -6.78 -2.55
CA LEU A 58 2.81 -7.96 -3.32
C LEU A 58 3.45 -9.23 -2.76
N ASP A 59 4.75 -9.20 -2.43
CA ASP A 59 5.46 -10.33 -1.83
C ASP A 59 4.80 -10.77 -0.52
N ALA A 60 4.49 -9.81 0.37
CA ALA A 60 3.80 -10.08 1.63
C ALA A 60 2.39 -10.67 1.41
N ARG A 61 1.65 -10.14 0.43
CA ARG A 61 0.31 -10.64 0.06
C ARG A 61 0.39 -12.07 -0.46
N THR A 62 1.31 -12.37 -1.36
CA THR A 62 1.50 -13.72 -1.91
C THR A 62 1.87 -14.70 -0.81
N TRP A 63 2.82 -14.35 0.06
CA TRP A 63 3.21 -15.20 1.18
C TRP A 63 2.01 -15.50 2.09
N LEU A 64 1.19 -14.49 2.41
CA LEU A 64 0.02 -14.68 3.25
C LEU A 64 -1.09 -15.51 2.56
N GLN A 65 -1.32 -15.32 1.27
CA GLN A 65 -2.29 -16.13 0.53
C GLN A 65 -1.90 -17.61 0.49
N GLU A 66 -0.61 -17.93 0.35
CA GLU A 66 -0.12 -19.31 0.45
C GLU A 66 -0.38 -19.92 1.83
N GLN A 67 -0.19 -19.13 2.88
CA GLN A 67 -0.43 -19.53 4.26
C GLN A 67 -1.88 -19.84 4.54
N LEU A 68 -2.77 -18.93 4.15
CA LEU A 68 -4.21 -19.06 4.34
C LEU A 68 -4.76 -20.28 3.59
N LYS A 69 -4.23 -20.57 2.40
CA LYS A 69 -4.54 -21.80 1.66
C LYS A 69 -4.11 -23.05 2.42
N ALA A 70 -2.92 -23.05 3.02
CA ALA A 70 -2.42 -24.18 3.79
C ALA A 70 -3.23 -24.43 5.07
N THR A 71 -3.67 -23.37 5.76
CA THR A 71 -4.45 -23.47 7.00
C THR A 71 -5.96 -23.54 6.77
N ARG A 72 -6.44 -23.40 5.53
CA ARG A 72 -7.87 -23.27 5.18
C ARG A 72 -8.59 -22.14 5.91
N ASP A 73 -7.86 -21.06 6.16
CA ASP A 73 -8.43 -19.85 6.77
C ASP A 73 -8.83 -18.88 5.67
N HIS A 74 -10.13 -18.78 5.41
CA HIS A 74 -10.69 -17.90 4.37
C HIS A 74 -11.27 -16.60 4.94
N GLY A 75 -11.18 -16.38 6.26
CA GLY A 75 -11.78 -15.22 6.93
C GLY A 75 -10.82 -14.03 7.11
N ASP A 76 -9.54 -14.22 6.86
CA ASP A 76 -8.53 -13.18 7.03
C ASP A 76 -8.57 -12.18 5.87
N ALA A 77 -8.94 -10.93 6.18
CA ALA A 77 -9.03 -9.82 5.23
C ALA A 77 -7.69 -9.08 5.00
N THR A 78 -6.60 -9.55 5.62
CA THR A 78 -5.28 -8.94 5.50
C THR A 78 -4.70 -8.98 4.07
N PRO A 79 -4.93 -10.02 3.23
CA PRO A 79 -4.55 -9.98 1.81
C PRO A 79 -5.23 -8.85 1.01
N GLU A 80 -6.49 -8.54 1.32
CA GLU A 80 -7.24 -7.42 0.74
C GLU A 80 -6.66 -6.09 1.21
N LEU A 81 -6.35 -5.97 2.50
CA LEU A 81 -5.73 -4.76 3.06
C LEU A 81 -4.35 -4.46 2.43
N LEU A 82 -3.54 -5.49 2.20
CA LEU A 82 -2.26 -5.38 1.48
C LEU A 82 -2.46 -4.97 0.02
N TYR A 83 -3.52 -5.46 -0.63
CA TYR A 83 -3.85 -5.07 -2.00
C TYR A 83 -4.35 -3.63 -2.10
N ASP A 84 -5.19 -3.19 -1.17
CA ASP A 84 -5.60 -1.79 -1.07
C ASP A 84 -4.39 -0.87 -0.85
N ALA A 85 -3.43 -1.27 -0.02
CA ALA A 85 -2.20 -0.52 0.16
C ALA A 85 -1.32 -0.49 -1.10
N TYR A 86 -1.28 -1.57 -1.86
CA TYR A 86 -0.59 -1.60 -3.15
C TYR A 86 -1.23 -0.61 -4.14
N ARG A 87 -2.57 -0.61 -4.24
CA ARG A 87 -3.34 0.35 -5.04
C ARG A 87 -3.12 1.78 -4.57
N PHE A 88 -3.13 1.99 -3.26
CA PHE A 88 -2.90 3.28 -2.62
C PHE A 88 -1.54 3.88 -3.00
N VAL A 89 -0.47 3.10 -2.91
CA VAL A 89 0.88 3.55 -3.29
C VAL A 89 0.93 3.90 -4.78
N LEU A 90 0.30 3.12 -5.65
CA LEU A 90 0.34 3.39 -7.09
C LEU A 90 -0.45 4.64 -7.50
N GLU A 91 -1.63 4.83 -6.93
CA GLU A 91 -2.51 5.96 -7.22
C GLU A 91 -1.92 7.29 -6.71
N TYR A 92 -1.39 7.27 -5.48
CA TYR A 92 -0.91 8.48 -4.81
C TYR A 92 0.61 8.63 -4.78
N TYR A 93 1.34 7.84 -5.58
CA TYR A 93 2.80 7.75 -5.58
C TYR A 93 3.49 9.12 -5.58
N GLU A 94 3.17 9.95 -6.58
CA GLU A 94 3.83 11.24 -6.80
C GLU A 94 3.63 12.19 -5.61
N VAL A 95 2.43 12.18 -5.02
CA VAL A 95 2.08 13.09 -3.93
C VAL A 95 2.78 12.64 -2.64
N MET A 96 2.77 11.33 -2.36
CA MET A 96 3.40 10.75 -1.18
C MET A 96 4.93 10.85 -1.20
N ASP A 97 5.57 10.56 -2.35
CA ASP A 97 7.05 10.54 -2.45
C ASP A 97 7.68 11.93 -2.23
N ASN A 98 6.92 12.96 -2.55
CA ASN A 98 7.30 14.35 -2.30
C ASN A 98 7.14 14.74 -0.83
N CYS A 99 6.05 14.34 -0.16
CA CYS A 99 5.70 14.76 1.19
C CYS A 99 4.93 13.65 1.93
N PRO A 100 5.52 13.01 2.96
CA PRO A 100 4.88 11.90 3.66
C PRO A 100 3.57 12.29 4.36
N GLU A 101 3.43 13.54 4.81
CA GLU A 101 2.23 14.07 5.45
C GLU A 101 1.00 14.03 4.51
N GLN A 102 1.22 14.05 3.19
CA GLN A 102 0.15 13.93 2.20
C GLN A 102 -0.57 12.58 2.26
N ILE A 103 0.04 11.55 2.88
CA ILE A 103 -0.64 10.28 3.19
C ILE A 103 -1.95 10.55 3.94
N TYR A 104 -1.92 11.43 4.95
CA TYR A 104 -3.06 11.69 5.83
C TYR A 104 -3.95 12.84 5.37
N ILE A 105 -3.36 13.80 4.64
CA ILE A 105 -4.04 15.03 4.21
C ILE A 105 -4.81 14.81 2.91
N SER A 106 -4.22 14.16 1.91
CA SER A 106 -4.83 14.06 0.57
C SER A 106 -5.10 12.63 0.17
N ALA A 107 -4.15 11.72 0.36
CA ALA A 107 -4.23 10.38 -0.18
C ALA A 107 -5.31 9.56 0.55
N LEU A 108 -5.24 9.48 1.87
CA LEU A 108 -6.20 8.71 2.67
C LEU A 108 -7.64 9.25 2.58
N PRO A 109 -7.90 10.59 2.59
CA PRO A 109 -9.21 11.15 2.28
C PRO A 109 -9.73 10.87 0.87
N GLY A 110 -8.83 10.80 -0.12
CA GLY A 110 -9.19 10.57 -1.53
C GLY A 110 -9.48 9.11 -1.89
N MET A 111 -9.20 8.16 -0.99
CA MET A 111 -9.43 6.73 -1.27
C MET A 111 -10.92 6.39 -1.47
N PRO A 112 -11.25 5.37 -2.29
CA PRO A 112 -12.57 4.77 -2.27
C PRO A 112 -12.86 4.12 -0.90
N ASN A 113 -14.12 3.76 -0.66
CA ASN A 113 -14.56 2.98 0.49
C ASN A 113 -14.03 1.54 0.41
N CYS A 114 -12.75 1.39 0.74
CA CYS A 114 -12.00 0.13 0.75
C CYS A 114 -11.57 -0.23 2.18
N LEU A 115 -11.01 -1.42 2.37
CA LEU A 115 -10.62 -1.91 3.69
C LEU A 115 -9.52 -1.04 4.31
N LEU A 116 -8.56 -0.54 3.51
CA LEU A 116 -7.54 0.38 4.02
C LEU A 116 -8.16 1.68 4.56
N SER A 117 -9.14 2.25 3.86
CA SER A 117 -9.83 3.47 4.32
C SER A 117 -10.65 3.23 5.60
N GLN A 118 -11.16 2.01 5.79
CA GLN A 118 -11.89 1.62 7.00
C GLN A 118 -10.94 1.43 8.19
N VAL A 119 -9.81 0.76 7.96
CA VAL A 119 -8.81 0.47 9.01
C VAL A 119 -8.10 1.74 9.47
N TYR A 120 -7.77 2.65 8.56
CA TYR A 120 -6.99 3.84 8.86
C TYR A 120 -7.82 5.13 8.91
N GLY A 121 -9.13 5.07 8.74
CA GLY A 121 -9.99 6.26 8.55
C GLY A 121 -9.90 7.30 9.67
N GLU A 122 -9.63 6.90 10.91
CA GLU A 122 -9.47 7.81 12.04
C GLU A 122 -8.17 8.63 12.00
N GLN A 123 -7.18 8.20 11.19
CA GLN A 123 -5.89 8.88 11.07
C GLN A 123 -5.90 9.99 10.01
N GLN A 124 -7.00 10.17 9.28
CA GLN A 124 -7.10 11.21 8.26
C GLN A 124 -7.17 12.61 8.86
N TYR A 125 -6.55 13.60 8.20
CA TYR A 125 -6.52 15.00 8.69
C TYR A 125 -7.56 15.90 8.00
N ALA A 126 -8.16 15.43 6.91
CA ALA A 126 -9.17 16.17 6.16
C ALA A 126 -10.41 15.31 5.93
N VAL A 127 -11.56 15.99 5.84
CA VAL A 127 -12.83 15.38 5.44
C VAL A 127 -13.12 15.84 4.02
N LEU A 128 -13.24 14.87 3.10
CA LEU A 128 -13.67 15.15 1.73
C LEU A 128 -15.18 15.43 1.75
N LEU A 129 -15.60 16.56 1.19
CA LEU A 129 -17.03 16.91 1.11
C LEU A 129 -17.77 16.13 0.02
N SER A 130 -17.04 15.66 -1.00
CA SER A 130 -17.58 14.73 -1.98
C SER A 130 -17.59 13.31 -1.40
N PRO A 131 -18.61 12.50 -1.74
CA PRO A 131 -18.61 11.08 -1.38
C PRO A 131 -17.35 10.38 -1.89
N ARG A 132 -16.83 9.44 -1.10
CA ARG A 132 -15.81 8.49 -1.57
C ARG A 132 -16.43 7.60 -2.64
N ASP A 133 -15.64 7.24 -3.64
CA ASP A 133 -16.01 6.20 -4.59
C ASP A 133 -16.31 4.89 -3.85
N SER A 134 -17.25 4.09 -4.37
CA SER A 134 -17.61 2.81 -3.73
C SER A 134 -16.52 1.75 -3.85
N GLN A 135 -15.67 1.84 -4.87
CA GLN A 135 -14.62 0.88 -5.16
C GLN A 135 -13.48 1.54 -5.94
N TRP A 136 -12.34 0.86 -5.98
CA TRP A 136 -11.23 1.24 -6.85
C TRP A 136 -11.63 1.25 -8.34
N GLY A 137 -11.14 2.23 -9.10
CA GLY A 137 -11.23 2.21 -10.55
C GLY A 137 -10.43 1.06 -11.18
N ALA A 138 -10.67 0.77 -12.46
CA ALA A 138 -9.94 -0.28 -13.20
C ALA A 138 -8.46 0.09 -13.47
N ASN A 139 -8.13 1.39 -13.47
CA ASN A 139 -6.77 1.86 -13.66
C ASN A 139 -5.98 1.70 -12.36
N LEU A 140 -4.79 1.11 -12.44
CA LEU A 140 -3.85 1.00 -11.32
C LEU A 140 -3.06 2.28 -11.10
N ARG A 141 -2.72 2.98 -12.19
CA ARG A 141 -1.98 4.25 -12.17
C ARG A 141 -2.24 5.02 -13.44
N ILE A 142 -2.37 6.34 -13.29
CA ILE A 142 -2.37 7.30 -14.40
C ILE A 142 -1.04 8.04 -14.34
N VAL A 143 -0.28 7.99 -15.43
CA VAL A 143 0.94 8.80 -15.58
C VAL A 143 0.70 9.81 -16.69
N GLU A 144 0.69 11.09 -16.31
CA GLU A 144 0.64 12.19 -17.25
C GLU A 144 2.06 12.50 -17.72
N THR A 145 2.28 12.46 -19.03
CA THR A 145 3.58 12.80 -19.62
C THR A 145 3.54 14.25 -20.13
N GLN A 146 4.54 15.04 -19.77
CA GLN A 146 4.70 16.38 -20.36
C GLN A 146 5.27 16.25 -21.79
N PRO A 147 4.69 16.92 -22.82
CA PRO A 147 5.16 16.78 -24.18
C PRO A 147 6.44 17.59 -24.43
N ARG A 148 7.32 17.09 -25.30
CA ARG A 148 8.29 17.95 -26.02
C ARG A 148 7.65 18.68 -27.21
N HIS A 149 6.45 18.27 -27.64
CA HIS A 149 5.64 18.90 -28.69
C HIS A 149 4.15 18.64 -28.42
N ASN A 150 3.36 19.70 -28.22
CA ASN A 150 1.89 19.91 -28.23
C ASN A 150 0.84 18.76 -28.11
N ASN A 151 1.19 17.52 -27.77
CA ASN A 151 0.25 16.41 -27.62
C ASN A 151 0.38 15.81 -26.21
N PHE A 152 -0.66 15.96 -25.39
CA PHE A 152 -0.77 15.26 -24.11
C PHE A 152 -0.95 13.76 -24.37
N THR A 153 -0.03 12.94 -23.85
CA THR A 153 -0.17 11.48 -23.90
C THR A 153 -0.40 10.98 -22.48
N CYS A 154 -1.59 10.44 -22.21
CA CYS A 154 -1.93 9.81 -20.94
C CYS A 154 -1.67 8.31 -21.05
N ALA A 155 -0.77 7.78 -20.21
CA ALA A 155 -0.58 6.34 -20.10
C ALA A 155 -1.42 5.81 -18.94
N LYS A 156 -2.29 4.83 -19.23
CA LYS A 156 -3.11 4.12 -18.22
C LYS A 156 -2.59 2.70 -18.08
N PHE A 157 -2.18 2.34 -16.86
CA PHE A 157 -1.82 0.96 -16.54
C PHE A 157 -3.03 0.28 -15.93
N LEU A 158 -3.56 -0.75 -16.60
CA LEU A 158 -4.68 -1.56 -16.12
C LEU A 158 -4.16 -2.71 -15.26
N GLY A 159 -4.89 -3.05 -14.21
CA GLY A 159 -4.63 -4.24 -13.41
C GLY A 159 -5.34 -5.43 -14.02
N ASN A 160 -4.62 -6.53 -14.25
CA ASN A 160 -5.27 -7.79 -14.60
C ASN A 160 -6.02 -8.28 -13.36
N ALA A 161 -7.34 -8.39 -13.48
CA ALA A 161 -8.24 -8.91 -12.45
C ALA A 161 -7.98 -10.40 -12.16
#